data_AF-A0A916GDU2-F1
#
_entry.id   AF-A0A916GDU2-F1
#
_cell.length_a   1.000
_cell.length_b   1.000
_cell.length_c   1.000
_cell.angle_alpha   90.00
_cell.angle_beta   90.00
_cell.angle_gamma   90.00
#
_symmetry.space_group_name_H-M   'P 1'
#
loop_
_entity.id
_entity.type
_entity.pdbx_description
1 polymer ?
#
loop_
_entity_poly.entity_id
_entity_poly.type
_entity_poly.pdbx_seq_one_letter_code
_entity_poly.pdbx_strand_id
1 'polypeptide(L)'
;MTSFNSVPDRRNSINLSKWTWYPKDVLPLWLADMDFPAAPQILEALHRQVAHGVLGYEMPSPAFYETIASRMMGLYGWNVDPESIVYTAGVNNGYNVAARILCSPSRGYLIHTPVY
;
A
#
# COMPACT_ATOMS: atom_id res chain seq x y z
N MET A 1 10.07 -15.19 13.97
CA MET A 1 9.19 -15.75 12.92
C MET A 1 7.80 -15.14 13.11
N THR A 2 7.20 -14.59 12.07
CA THR A 2 5.82 -14.06 12.15
C THR A 2 4.83 -15.22 12.29
N SER A 3 3.91 -15.16 13.26
CA SER A 3 2.84 -16.15 13.39
C SER A 3 1.65 -15.75 12.53
N PHE A 4 1.19 -16.67 11.66
CA PHE A 4 -0.03 -16.52 10.86
C PHE A 4 -1.23 -17.25 11.48
N ASN A 5 -1.04 -17.89 12.65
CA ASN A 5 -2.11 -18.58 13.37
C ASN A 5 -2.81 -17.68 14.40
N SER A 6 -2.31 -16.47 14.60
CA SER A 6 -2.92 -15.48 15.48
C SER A 6 -3.68 -14.46 14.65
N VAL A 7 -4.98 -14.34 14.89
CA VAL A 7 -5.85 -13.36 14.24
C VAL A 7 -6.23 -12.31 15.27
N PRO A 8 -5.70 -11.07 15.18
CA PRO A 8 -6.09 -9.98 16.06
C PRO A 8 -7.58 -9.65 15.94
N ASP A 9 -8.23 -9.25 17.04
CA ASP A 9 -9.62 -8.77 17.00
C ASP A 9 -9.69 -7.41 16.29
N ARG A 10 -10.34 -7.41 15.12
CA ARG A 10 -10.52 -6.25 14.26
C ARG A 10 -11.91 -5.61 14.36
N ARG A 11 -12.88 -6.24 15.05
CA ARG A 11 -14.26 -5.72 15.19
C ARG A 11 -14.39 -4.67 16.27
N ASN A 12 -13.60 -4.80 17.34
CA ASN A 12 -13.60 -3.85 18.46
C ASN A 12 -12.47 -2.80 18.35
N SER A 13 -11.71 -2.83 17.25
CA SER A 13 -10.63 -1.89 16.94
C SER A 13 -11.17 -0.68 16.16
N ILE A 14 -10.39 0.42 16.13
CA ILE A 14 -10.73 1.68 15.45
C ILE A 14 -11.11 1.43 13.97
N ASN A 15 -12.37 1.67 13.60
CA ASN A 15 -12.91 1.87 12.25
C ASN A 15 -12.27 1.04 11.10
N LEU A 16 -12.05 -0.26 11.29
CA LEU A 16 -11.51 -1.13 10.24
C LEU A 16 -12.61 -1.61 9.29
N SER A 17 -12.73 -0.92 8.15
CA SER A 17 -13.83 -1.09 7.18
C SER A 17 -14.15 -2.55 6.83
N LYS A 18 -13.14 -3.41 6.65
CA LYS A 18 -13.36 -4.84 6.36
C LYS A 18 -14.30 -5.49 7.38
N TRP A 19 -14.12 -5.20 8.67
CA TRP A 19 -14.82 -5.84 9.79
C TRP A 19 -15.98 -5.05 10.36
N THR A 20 -16.13 -3.77 10.02
CA THR A 20 -17.18 -2.88 10.57
C THR A 20 -18.25 -2.48 9.56
N TRP A 21 -18.07 -2.75 8.26
CA TRP A 21 -19.04 -2.36 7.22
C TRP A 21 -20.34 -3.17 7.26
N TYR A 22 -20.24 -4.47 7.55
CA TYR A 22 -21.38 -5.38 7.60
C TYR A 22 -21.73 -5.75 9.05
N PRO A 23 -22.98 -6.21 9.30
CA PRO A 23 -23.40 -6.73 10.60
C PRO A 23 -22.49 -7.83 11.17
N LYS A 24 -22.52 -8.02 12.50
CA LYS A 24 -21.57 -8.89 13.24
C LYS A 24 -21.66 -10.38 12.87
N ASP A 25 -22.79 -10.81 12.35
CA ASP A 25 -23.06 -12.16 11.84
C ASP A 25 -22.48 -12.42 10.44
N VAL A 26 -21.92 -11.40 9.79
CA VAL A 26 -21.18 -11.53 8.53
C VAL A 26 -19.70 -11.84 8.80
N LEU A 27 -19.17 -12.83 8.08
CA LEU A 27 -17.73 -13.08 7.96
C LEU A 27 -17.18 -12.29 6.76
N PRO A 28 -16.36 -11.25 6.96
CA PRO A 28 -15.94 -10.38 5.87
C PRO A 28 -14.77 -10.95 5.07
N LEU A 29 -15.01 -11.24 3.79
CA LEU A 29 -14.00 -11.79 2.85
C LEU A 29 -13.89 -10.95 1.57
N TRP A 30 -14.19 -9.65 1.64
CA TRP A 30 -14.42 -8.80 0.45
C TRP A 30 -13.33 -7.74 0.19
N LEU A 31 -12.73 -7.18 1.23
CA LEU A 31 -11.74 -6.11 1.11
C LEU A 31 -10.31 -6.66 1.15
N ALA A 32 -9.45 -6.18 0.26
CA ALA A 32 -8.07 -6.64 0.10
C ALA A 32 -7.09 -6.08 1.14
N ASP A 33 -7.43 -6.23 2.43
CA ASP A 33 -6.46 -6.13 3.53
C ASP A 33 -6.37 -7.48 4.28
N MET A 34 -5.28 -7.69 5.01
CA MET A 34 -5.00 -8.97 5.66
C MET A 34 -5.46 -8.99 7.12
N ASP A 35 -5.83 -10.18 7.61
CA ASP A 35 -6.15 -10.43 9.02
C ASP A 35 -4.92 -10.89 9.82
N PHE A 36 -3.73 -10.41 9.41
CA PHE A 36 -2.45 -10.71 10.03
C PHE A 36 -1.78 -9.44 10.54
N PRO A 37 -1.00 -9.51 11.63
CA PRO A 37 -0.17 -8.38 12.06
C PRO A 37 0.88 -8.04 10.99
N ALA A 38 1.23 -6.76 10.90
CA ALA A 38 2.36 -6.32 10.10
C ALA A 38 3.68 -6.97 10.59
N ALA A 39 4.68 -7.03 9.72
CA ALA A 39 5.99 -7.58 10.09
C ALA A 39 6.58 -6.82 11.28
N PRO A 40 7.23 -7.50 12.25
CA PRO A 40 7.78 -6.87 13.45
C PRO A 40 8.68 -5.67 13.15
N GLN A 41 9.47 -5.74 12.08
CA GLN A 41 10.37 -4.68 11.64
C GLN A 41 9.63 -3.39 11.25
N ILE A 42 8.42 -3.52 10.68
CA ILE A 42 7.56 -2.38 10.33
C ILE A 42 7.02 -1.75 11.62
N LEU A 43 6.51 -2.56 12.54
CA LEU A 43 6.00 -2.09 13.83
C LEU A 43 7.09 -1.40 14.65
N GLU A 44 8.30 -1.95 14.66
CA GLU A 44 9.44 -1.37 15.36
C GLU A 44 9.86 -0.02 14.76
N ALA A 45 9.89 0.10 13.42
CA ALA A 45 10.18 1.37 12.76
C ALA A 45 9.15 2.45 13.11
N LEU A 46 7.86 2.09 13.13
CA LEU A 46 6.79 2.99 13.54
C LEU A 46 6.91 3.40 15.01
N HIS A 47 7.19 2.45 15.93
CA HIS A 47 7.40 2.77 17.34
C HIS A 47 8.60 3.69 17.56
N ARG A 48 9.72 3.49 16.85
CA ARG A 48 10.87 4.39 16.94
C ARG A 48 10.53 5.81 16.49
N GLN A 49 9.77 5.96 15.40
CA GLN A 49 9.34 7.27 14.92
C GLN A 49 8.39 7.97 15.89
N VAL A 50 7.44 7.23 16.48
CA VAL A 50 6.56 7.76 17.52
C VAL A 50 7.34 8.16 18.77
N ALA A 51 8.31 7.33 19.21
CA ALA A 51 9.15 7.62 20.36
C ALA A 51 10.06 8.84 20.16
N HIS A 52 10.48 9.12 18.91
CA HIS A 52 11.22 10.34 18.57
C HIS A 52 10.39 11.61 18.77
N GLY A 53 9.06 11.55 18.59
CA GLY A 53 8.13 12.63 18.94
C GLY A 53 8.00 13.76 17.92
N VAL A 54 8.78 13.77 16.83
CA VAL A 54 8.68 14.76 15.74
C VAL A 54 8.06 14.12 14.50
N LEU A 55 6.87 14.59 14.12
CA LEU A 55 6.06 14.10 12.99
C LEU A 55 5.80 15.23 11.98
N GLY A 56 6.87 15.86 11.50
CA GLY A 56 6.82 16.97 10.53
C GLY A 56 6.62 16.52 9.08
N TYR A 57 6.81 17.45 8.15
CA TYR A 57 6.80 17.14 6.71
C TYR A 57 7.99 16.24 6.33
N GLU A 58 7.68 15.12 5.67
CA GLU A 58 8.66 14.16 5.19
C GLU A 58 8.59 14.06 3.67
N MET A 59 9.75 13.85 3.04
CA MET A 59 9.89 13.51 1.63
C MET A 59 10.66 12.19 1.50
N PRO A 60 10.37 11.36 0.49
CA PRO A 60 11.12 10.12 0.28
C PRO A 60 12.62 10.38 0.12
N SER A 61 13.44 9.63 0.86
CA SER A 61 14.90 9.72 0.79
C SER A 61 15.45 9.01 -0.46
N PRO A 62 16.70 9.26 -0.88
CA PRO A 62 17.35 8.48 -1.94
C PRO A 62 17.28 6.96 -1.70
N ALA A 63 17.49 6.54 -0.44
CA ALA A 63 17.41 5.14 -0.03
C ALA A 63 16.04 4.50 -0.27
N PHE A 64 14.95 5.28 -0.23
CA PHE A 64 13.61 4.79 -0.56
C PHE A 64 13.54 4.30 -2.02
N TYR A 65 14.04 5.12 -2.96
CA TYR A 65 14.02 4.79 -4.39
C TYR A 65 14.95 3.63 -4.73
N GLU A 66 16.16 3.62 -4.17
CA GLU A 66 17.12 2.52 -4.32
C GLU A 66 16.56 1.19 -3.79
N THR A 67 15.86 1.22 -2.65
CA THR A 67 15.22 0.02 -2.07
C THR A 67 14.17 -0.56 -3.01
N ILE A 68 13.36 0.29 -3.65
CA ILE A 68 12.35 -0.17 -4.61
C ILE A 68 13.02 -0.77 -5.84
N ALA A 69 14.01 -0.10 -6.42
CA ALA A 69 14.74 -0.60 -7.59
C ALA A 69 15.40 -1.97 -7.31
N SER A 70 16.10 -2.08 -6.18
CA SER A 70 16.71 -3.33 -5.72
C SER A 70 15.67 -4.44 -5.51
N ARG A 71 14.51 -4.09 -4.95
CA ARG A 71 13.40 -5.05 -4.77
C ARG A 71 12.85 -5.56 -6.10
N MET A 72 12.70 -4.69 -7.11
CA MET A 72 12.23 -5.10 -8.44
C MET A 72 13.24 -6.02 -9.13
N MET A 73 14.54 -5.76 -8.99
CA MET A 73 15.59 -6.64 -9.46
C MET A 73 15.53 -8.01 -8.75
N GLY A 74 15.48 -8.01 -7.42
CA GLY A 74 15.51 -9.25 -6.63
C GLY A 74 14.28 -10.15 -6.82
N LEU A 75 13.09 -9.58 -7.00
CA LEU A 75 11.85 -10.36 -7.17
C LEU A 75 11.56 -10.74 -8.62
N TYR A 76 11.90 -9.86 -9.57
CA TYR A 76 11.41 -9.96 -10.95
C TYR A 76 12.53 -9.89 -11.99
N GLY A 77 13.79 -9.70 -11.60
CA GLY A 77 14.89 -9.45 -12.53
C GLY A 77 14.75 -8.13 -13.30
N TRP A 78 13.89 -7.22 -12.81
CA TRP A 78 13.60 -5.97 -13.50
C TRP A 78 14.56 -4.87 -13.06
N ASN A 79 15.41 -4.43 -13.99
CA ASN A 79 16.33 -3.31 -13.76
C ASN A 79 15.60 -1.96 -13.88
N VAL A 80 15.16 -1.42 -12.75
CA VAL A 80 14.51 -0.11 -12.65
C VAL A 80 15.54 0.96 -12.29
N ASP A 81 15.56 2.07 -13.04
CA ASP A 81 16.32 3.26 -12.67
C ASP A 81 15.64 3.95 -11.48
N PRO A 82 16.31 4.14 -10.32
CA PRO A 82 15.73 4.85 -9.18
C PRO A 82 15.19 6.24 -9.54
N GLU A 83 15.80 6.97 -10.48
CA GLU A 83 15.35 8.31 -10.90
C GLU A 83 14.02 8.28 -11.67
N SER A 84 13.66 7.12 -12.24
CA SER A 84 12.39 6.93 -12.95
C SER A 84 11.19 6.67 -12.03
N ILE A 85 11.42 6.49 -10.73
CA ILE A 85 10.38 6.14 -9.76
C ILE A 85 9.66 7.40 -9.28
N VAL A 86 8.35 7.44 -9.45
CA VAL A 86 7.49 8.53 -8.96
C VAL A 86 6.71 8.05 -7.74
N TYR A 87 6.95 8.68 -6.58
CA TYR A 87 6.17 8.44 -5.37
C TYR A 87 4.75 9.00 -5.51
N THR A 88 3.74 8.19 -5.18
CA THR A 88 2.34 8.61 -5.15
C THR A 88 1.65 8.07 -3.91
N ALA A 89 0.59 8.75 -3.45
CA ALA A 89 -0.17 8.31 -2.27
C ALA A 89 -0.94 6.99 -2.48
N GLY A 90 -0.98 6.44 -3.69
CA GLY A 90 -1.63 5.17 -3.99
C GLY A 90 -1.76 4.91 -5.49
N VAL A 91 -1.93 3.65 -5.87
CA VAL A 91 -1.98 3.20 -7.28
C VAL A 91 -3.09 3.91 -8.07
N ASN A 92 -4.29 4.04 -7.50
CA ASN A 92 -5.41 4.75 -8.15
C ASN A 92 -5.08 6.23 -8.41
N ASN A 93 -4.30 6.89 -7.54
CA ASN A 93 -3.87 8.26 -7.79
C ASN A 93 -2.91 8.32 -8.99
N GLY A 94 -1.98 7.36 -9.09
CA GLY A 94 -1.10 7.20 -10.25
C GLY A 94 -1.89 7.04 -11.56
N TYR A 95 -2.89 6.16 -11.58
CA TYR A 95 -3.76 6.00 -12.75
C TYR A 95 -4.53 7.27 -13.10
N ASN A 96 -5.10 7.96 -12.11
CA ASN A 96 -5.82 9.21 -12.35
C ASN A 96 -4.92 10.30 -12.95
N VAL A 97 -3.69 10.43 -12.47
CA VAL A 97 -2.70 11.37 -13.02
C VAL A 97 -2.33 10.98 -14.45
N ALA A 98 -2.01 9.70 -14.69
CA ALA A 98 -1.67 9.20 -16.03
C ALA A 98 -2.82 9.41 -17.02
N ALA A 99 -4.06 9.12 -16.63
CA ALA A 99 -5.24 9.34 -17.46
C ALA A 99 -5.43 10.81 -17.80
N ARG A 100 -5.26 11.73 -16.84
CA ARG A 100 -5.38 13.18 -17.09
C ARG A 100 -4.29 13.71 -18.04
N ILE A 101 -3.11 13.11 -18.05
CA ILE A 101 -2.01 13.50 -18.92
C ILE A 101 -2.17 12.91 -20.33
N LEU A 102 -2.59 11.65 -20.43
CA LEU A 102 -2.55 10.88 -21.68
C LEU A 102 -3.89 10.83 -22.41
N CYS A 103 -5.00 11.08 -21.73
CA CYS A 103 -6.35 10.96 -22.28
C CYS A 103 -7.00 12.32 -22.53
N SER A 104 -7.96 12.33 -23.44
CA SER A 104 -8.83 13.45 -23.77
C SER A 104 -10.18 12.92 -24.25
N PRO A 105 -11.20 13.76 -24.48
CA PRO A 105 -12.46 13.31 -25.08
C PRO A 105 -12.30 12.57 -26.42
N SER A 106 -11.21 12.81 -27.16
CA SER A 106 -10.88 12.15 -28.43
C SER A 106 -9.84 11.04 -28.30
N ARG A 107 -9.26 10.82 -27.11
CA ARG A 107 -8.24 9.80 -26.83
C ARG A 107 -8.53 9.13 -25.50
N GLY A 108 -9.16 7.96 -25.54
CA GLY A 108 -9.47 7.16 -24.36
C GLY A 108 -8.32 6.26 -23.91
N TYR A 109 -8.61 5.39 -22.93
CA TYR A 109 -7.78 4.28 -22.51
C TYR A 109 -8.51 2.95 -22.74
N LEU A 110 -7.74 1.86 -22.76
CA LEU A 110 -8.26 0.51 -22.94
C LEU A 110 -8.17 -0.26 -21.62
N ILE A 111 -9.20 -1.05 -21.33
CA ILE A 111 -9.28 -1.88 -20.13
C ILE A 111 -9.82 -3.26 -20.50
N HIS A 112 -9.23 -4.32 -19.95
CA HIS A 112 -9.69 -5.70 -20.14
C HIS A 112 -10.60 -6.08 -18.98
N THR A 113 -11.90 -6.28 -19.23
CA THR A 113 -12.87 -6.63 -18.20
C THR A 113 -13.04 -8.16 -18.07
N PRO A 114 -13.34 -8.68 -16.85
CA PRO A 114 -13.47 -7.96 -15.58
C PRO A 114 -12.11 -7.63 -14.95
N VAL A 115 -12.00 -6.45 -14.34
CA VAL A 115 -10.82 -5.97 -13.60
C VAL A 115 -11.26 -5.06 -12.46
N TYR A 116 -10.35 -4.78 -11.52
CA TYR A 116 -10.54 -3.77 -10.47
C TYR A 116 -10.76 -2.37 -11.06
#